data_AF-A0A2V9SVK0-F1
#
_entry.id   AF-A0A2V9SVK0-F1
#
_cell.length_a   1.000
_cell.length_b   1.000
_cell.length_c   1.000
_cell.angle_alpha   90.00
_cell.angle_beta   90.00
_cell.angle_gamma   90.00
#
_symmetry.space_group_name_H-M   'P 1'
#
loop_
_entity.id
_entity.type
_entity.pdbx_description
1 polymer ?
#
loop_
_entity_poly.entity_id
_entity_poly.type
_entity_poly.pdbx_seq_one_letter_code
_entity_poly.pdbx_strand_id
1 'polypeptide(L)'
;MVRGNAALSLVRFGDATGRPQIRALLQPAKITAPQRGKVIDTSKIGTPIHRSGIVVKLESEGHTIEVRSPITGRLADLFVGTGQMVNAGDQVATLDPGTDQVWEALRALHLIGQPEDIPAIQPYERELPDVPEHVREQAVAAERAIRDRSR
;
A
#
# COMPACT_ATOMS: atom_id res chain seq x y z
N MET A 1 12.98 19.43 3.95
CA MET A 1 12.58 18.23 3.20
C MET A 1 12.96 17.01 4.03
N VAL A 2 12.02 16.41 4.76
CA VAL A 2 12.30 15.23 5.61
C VAL A 2 12.05 13.98 4.77
N ARG A 3 13.06 13.54 4.01
CA ARG A 3 12.99 12.30 3.21
C ARG A 3 13.30 11.10 4.11
N GLY A 4 12.44 10.08 4.08
CA GLY A 4 12.83 8.69 4.37
C GLY A 4 12.90 8.21 5.83
N ASN A 5 12.40 8.95 6.83
CA ASN A 5 12.62 8.54 8.23
C ASN A 5 11.54 7.63 8.84
N ALA A 6 10.34 7.45 8.28
CA ALA A 6 9.26 6.82 9.06
C ALA A 6 9.54 5.33 9.41
N ALA A 7 9.84 4.49 8.41
CA ALA A 7 10.12 3.07 8.65
C ALA A 7 11.49 2.89 9.35
N LEU A 8 12.50 3.66 8.95
CA LEU A 8 13.84 3.56 9.53
C LEU A 8 13.89 4.10 10.97
N SER A 9 13.08 5.11 11.32
CA SER A 9 12.94 5.58 12.70
C SER A 9 12.33 4.51 13.60
N LEU A 10 11.42 3.66 13.11
CA LEU A 10 10.92 2.51 13.88
C LEU A 10 12.06 1.51 14.17
N VAL A 11 13.00 1.34 13.25
CA VAL A 11 14.19 0.49 13.43
C VAL A 11 15.19 1.10 14.42
N ARG A 12 15.40 2.42 14.38
CA ARG A 12 16.45 3.12 15.15
C ARG A 12 16.31 3.05 16.67
N PHE A 13 15.12 2.70 17.19
CA PHE A 13 14.93 2.51 18.63
C PHE A 13 15.22 1.08 19.11
N GLY A 14 15.69 0.19 18.22
CA GLY A 14 16.01 -1.20 18.57
C GLY A 14 14.78 -2.03 18.97
N ASP A 15 13.58 -1.50 18.75
CA ASP A 15 12.35 -2.15 19.14
C ASP A 15 11.76 -2.91 17.95
N ALA A 16 11.90 -4.23 17.99
CA ALA A 16 11.34 -5.14 16.99
C ALA A 16 9.80 -5.08 16.92
N THR A 17 9.12 -4.40 17.86
CA THR A 17 7.66 -4.20 17.85
C THR A 17 7.16 -3.41 16.63
N GLY A 18 8.04 -2.64 15.96
CA GLY A 18 7.71 -1.88 14.75
C GLY A 18 7.68 -2.71 13.45
N ARG A 19 8.18 -3.95 13.48
CA ARG A 19 8.32 -4.81 12.30
C ARG A 19 6.98 -5.16 11.63
N PRO A 20 5.90 -5.50 12.35
CA PRO A 20 4.58 -5.70 11.74
C PRO A 20 4.08 -4.46 10.98
N GLN A 21 4.35 -3.26 11.49
CA GLN A 21 3.97 -2.00 10.83
C GLN A 21 4.80 -1.79 9.57
N ILE A 22 6.11 -2.06 9.61
CA ILE A 22 6.98 -2.02 8.42
C ILE A 22 6.47 -2.99 7.35
N ARG A 23 6.14 -4.24 7.72
CA ARG A 23 5.56 -5.21 6.79
C ARG A 23 4.23 -4.73 6.20
N ALA A 24 3.38 -4.09 6.99
CA ALA A 24 2.11 -3.54 6.53
C ALA A 24 2.28 -2.43 5.48
N LEU A 25 3.40 -1.69 5.49
CA LEU A 25 3.70 -0.68 4.47
C LEU A 25 3.93 -1.27 3.07
N LEU A 26 4.21 -2.58 2.98
CA LEU A 26 4.36 -3.31 1.72
C LEU A 26 3.06 -3.92 1.21
N GLN A 27 1.97 -3.86 1.99
CA GLN A 27 0.70 -4.47 1.60
C GLN A 27 -0.17 -3.47 0.84
N PRO A 28 -0.85 -3.91 -0.25
CA PRO A 28 -1.89 -3.11 -0.87
C PRO A 28 -2.98 -2.74 0.14
N ALA A 29 -3.40 -1.47 0.13
CA ALA A 29 -4.46 -0.99 0.99
C ALA A 29 -5.83 -1.32 0.39
N LYS A 30 -6.69 -1.96 1.19
CA LYS A 30 -8.10 -2.15 0.85
C LYS A 30 -8.86 -0.86 1.10
N ILE A 31 -9.68 -0.46 0.14
CA ILE A 31 -10.57 0.69 0.25
C ILE A 31 -11.99 0.17 0.26
N THR A 32 -12.74 0.52 1.29
CA THR A 32 -14.13 0.10 1.49
C THR A 32 -15.08 1.29 1.43
N ALA A 33 -16.31 1.06 1.00
CA ALA A 33 -17.36 2.05 1.06
C ALA A 33 -17.69 2.36 2.54
N PRO A 34 -17.69 3.64 2.96
CA PRO A 34 -17.96 4.02 4.34
C PRO A 34 -19.44 3.87 4.70
N GLN A 35 -20.32 3.92 3.71
CA GLN A 35 -21.77 3.79 3.85
C GLN A 35 -22.39 3.28 2.55
N ARG A 36 -23.67 2.91 2.61
CA ARG A 36 -24.45 2.54 1.41
C ARG A 36 -24.56 3.73 0.47
N GLY A 37 -24.43 3.50 -0.84
CA GLY A 37 -24.61 4.55 -1.85
C GLY A 37 -24.50 4.03 -3.27
N LYS A 38 -24.94 4.85 -4.23
CA LYS A 38 -24.77 4.58 -5.66
C LYS A 38 -23.45 5.18 -6.14
N VAL A 39 -22.63 4.41 -6.82
CA VAL A 39 -21.39 4.90 -7.42
C VAL A 39 -21.74 5.88 -8.54
N ILE A 40 -21.22 7.11 -8.47
CA ILE A 40 -21.45 8.15 -9.48
C ILE A 40 -20.20 8.51 -10.27
N ASP A 41 -19.01 8.25 -9.71
CA ASP A 41 -17.74 8.51 -10.37
C ASP A 41 -16.62 7.61 -9.80
N THR A 42 -15.65 7.26 -10.63
CA THR A 42 -14.55 6.36 -10.27
C THR A 42 -13.23 6.84 -10.89
N SER A 43 -12.15 6.77 -10.11
CA SER A 43 -10.80 6.94 -10.63
C SER A 43 -10.41 5.78 -11.55
N LYS A 44 -9.48 6.02 -12.48
CA LYS A 44 -9.01 5.00 -13.42
C LYS A 44 -7.91 4.14 -12.80
N ILE A 45 -7.95 2.83 -13.04
CA ILE A 45 -6.85 1.92 -12.69
C ILE A 45 -5.53 2.47 -13.24
N GLY A 46 -4.46 2.35 -12.45
CA GLY A 46 -3.14 2.88 -12.74
C GLY A 46 -2.95 4.35 -12.33
N THR A 47 -3.99 5.05 -11.89
CA THR A 47 -3.87 6.47 -11.48
C THR A 47 -3.05 6.61 -10.19
N PRO A 48 -2.06 7.51 -10.13
CA PRO A 48 -1.40 7.89 -8.89
C PRO A 48 -2.37 8.63 -7.96
N ILE A 49 -2.49 8.18 -6.72
CA ILE A 49 -3.39 8.75 -5.71
C ILE A 49 -2.60 9.09 -4.45
N HIS A 50 -2.65 10.34 -4.03
CA HIS A 50 -2.09 10.77 -2.75
C HIS A 50 -2.97 10.31 -1.57
N ARG A 51 -2.39 10.25 -0.36
CA ARG A 51 -3.17 10.06 0.87
C ARG A 51 -4.34 11.05 0.92
N SER A 52 -5.50 10.56 1.31
CA SER A 52 -6.78 11.27 1.31
C SER A 52 -7.29 11.68 -0.08
N GLY A 53 -6.62 11.30 -1.18
CA GLY A 53 -7.10 11.48 -2.54
C GLY A 53 -8.37 10.68 -2.81
N ILE A 54 -9.24 11.17 -3.69
CA ILE A 54 -10.54 10.58 -3.99
C ILE A 54 -10.36 9.38 -4.92
N VAL A 55 -11.01 8.26 -4.61
CA VAL A 55 -10.96 7.03 -5.41
C VAL A 55 -12.31 6.78 -6.07
N VAL A 56 -13.40 6.91 -5.31
CA VAL A 56 -14.78 6.72 -5.75
C VAL A 56 -15.65 7.84 -5.16
N LYS A 57 -16.63 8.31 -5.92
CA LYS A 57 -17.72 9.16 -5.39
C LYS A 57 -19.01 8.36 -5.35
N LEU A 58 -19.70 8.45 -4.23
CA LEU A 58 -20.99 7.82 -3.98
C LEU A 58 -22.06 8.90 -3.84
N GLU A 59 -23.25 8.63 -4.35
CA GLU A 59 -24.47 9.37 -4.01
C GLU A 59 -25.23 8.58 -2.93
N SER A 60 -25.50 9.23 -1.81
CA SER A 60 -26.24 8.66 -0.69
C SER A 60 -27.15 9.74 -0.10
N GLU A 61 -28.45 9.46 0.00
CA GLU A 61 -29.44 10.36 0.59
C GLU A 61 -29.39 11.79 0.03
N GLY A 62 -29.17 11.93 -1.29
CA GLY A 62 -29.07 13.23 -1.98
C GLY A 62 -27.74 13.96 -1.77
N HIS A 63 -26.78 13.36 -1.06
CA HIS A 63 -25.45 13.92 -0.84
C HIS A 63 -24.38 13.13 -1.60
N THR A 64 -23.31 13.83 -2.00
CA THR A 64 -22.10 13.19 -2.54
C THR A 64 -21.14 12.87 -1.42
N ILE A 65 -20.73 11.62 -1.33
CA ILE A 65 -19.75 11.09 -0.38
C ILE A 65 -18.51 10.67 -1.14
N GLU A 66 -17.34 11.09 -0.66
CA GLU A 66 -16.06 10.77 -1.29
C GLU A 66 -15.37 9.63 -0.54
N VAL A 67 -15.13 8.53 -1.23
CA VAL A 67 -14.31 7.43 -0.72
C VAL A 67 -12.86 7.75 -1.02
N ARG A 68 -12.06 7.93 0.03
CA ARG A 68 -10.70 8.46 -0.05
C ARG A 68 -9.65 7.40 0.28
N SER A 69 -8.48 7.55 -0.31
CA SER A 69 -7.35 6.63 -0.12
C SER A 69 -6.73 6.78 1.28
N PRO A 70 -6.42 5.68 1.98
CA PRO A 70 -5.74 5.73 3.28
C PRO A 70 -4.22 5.96 3.15
N ILE A 71 -3.63 5.73 1.97
CA ILE A 71 -2.19 5.84 1.72
C ILE A 71 -1.90 6.59 0.42
N THR A 72 -0.65 7.01 0.22
CA THR A 72 -0.17 7.46 -1.10
C THR A 72 0.27 6.24 -1.89
N GLY A 73 -0.14 6.15 -3.16
CA GLY A 73 0.13 4.99 -3.98
C GLY A 73 -0.52 5.05 -5.36
N ARG A 74 -0.85 3.88 -5.91
CA ARG A 74 -1.46 3.74 -7.24
C ARG A 74 -2.67 2.83 -7.20
N LEU A 75 -3.74 3.22 -7.87
CA LEU A 75 -4.96 2.41 -7.95
C LEU A 75 -4.69 1.11 -8.72
N ALA A 76 -4.71 -0.01 -8.03
CA ALA A 76 -4.37 -1.33 -8.56
C ALA A 76 -5.60 -1.99 -9.17
N ASP A 77 -6.66 -2.17 -8.36
CA ASP A 77 -7.93 -2.71 -8.81
C ASP A 77 -9.10 -1.81 -8.43
N LEU A 78 -10.14 -1.88 -9.25
CA LEU A 78 -11.45 -1.26 -9.00
C LEU A 78 -12.50 -2.36 -9.13
N PHE A 79 -13.29 -2.56 -8.07
CA PHE A 79 -14.28 -3.65 -7.98
C PHE A 79 -15.72 -3.16 -8.23
N VAL A 80 -15.88 -1.87 -8.51
CA VAL A 80 -17.19 -1.23 -8.68
C VAL A 80 -17.23 -0.34 -9.91
N GLY A 81 -18.40 -0.25 -10.55
CA GLY A 81 -18.62 0.62 -11.71
C GLY A 81 -19.64 1.71 -11.44
N THR A 82 -19.60 2.79 -12.24
CA THR A 82 -20.62 3.85 -12.19
C THR A 82 -22.02 3.26 -12.37
N GLY A 83 -22.94 3.70 -11.51
CA GLY A 83 -24.32 3.22 -11.45
C GLY A 83 -24.56 2.07 -10.46
N GLN A 84 -23.52 1.38 -10.01
CA GLN A 84 -23.61 0.27 -9.08
C GLN A 84 -23.99 0.74 -7.67
N MET A 85 -24.81 -0.05 -6.96
CA MET A 85 -25.10 0.16 -5.55
C MET A 85 -24.08 -0.61 -4.69
N VAL A 86 -23.53 0.04 -3.68
CA VAL A 86 -22.63 -0.58 -2.68
C VAL A 86 -23.21 -0.40 -1.29
N ASN A 87 -22.84 -1.28 -0.36
CA ASN A 87 -23.15 -1.20 1.06
C ASN A 87 -21.93 -0.74 1.88
N ALA A 88 -22.17 -0.33 3.12
CA ALA A 88 -21.10 -0.06 4.07
C ALA A 88 -20.21 -1.31 4.23
N GLY A 89 -18.89 -1.13 4.13
CA GLY A 89 -17.91 -2.21 4.25
C GLY A 89 -17.59 -2.94 2.94
N ASP A 90 -18.37 -2.74 1.87
CA ASP A 90 -18.06 -3.34 0.57
C ASP A 90 -16.70 -2.82 0.07
N GLN A 91 -15.81 -3.73 -0.34
CA GLN A 91 -14.53 -3.35 -0.93
C GLN A 91 -14.77 -2.77 -2.32
N VAL A 92 -14.32 -1.54 -2.53
CA VAL A 92 -14.50 -0.82 -3.80
C VAL A 92 -13.22 -0.77 -4.63
N ALA A 93 -12.05 -0.80 -3.99
CA ALA A 93 -10.76 -0.73 -4.67
C ALA A 93 -9.62 -1.30 -3.82
N THR A 94 -8.48 -1.56 -4.47
CA THR A 94 -7.17 -1.80 -3.85
C THR A 94 -6.19 -0.75 -4.33
N LEU A 95 -5.33 -0.28 -3.43
CA LEU A 95 -4.27 0.68 -3.75
C LEU A 95 -2.91 0.07 -3.43
N ASP A 96 -2.04 -0.03 -4.44
CA ASP A 96 -0.65 -0.42 -4.23
C ASP A 96 0.10 0.72 -3.53
N PRO A 97 0.99 0.43 -2.57
CA PRO A 97 1.76 1.45 -1.88
C PRO A 97 2.73 2.18 -2.82
N GLY A 98 2.95 3.47 -2.57
CA GLY A 98 3.87 4.28 -3.35
C GLY A 98 5.33 3.83 -3.23
N THR A 99 6.10 4.05 -4.29
CA THR A 99 7.52 3.67 -4.42
C THR A 99 8.37 4.08 -3.21
N ASP A 100 8.26 5.32 -2.75
CA ASP A 100 9.04 5.81 -1.60
C ASP A 100 8.72 5.03 -0.32
N GLN A 101 7.45 4.70 -0.10
CA GLN A 101 7.03 3.92 1.08
C GLN A 101 7.58 2.49 1.01
N VAL A 102 7.47 1.86 -0.16
CA VAL A 102 7.99 0.51 -0.40
C VAL A 102 9.50 0.47 -0.19
N TRP A 103 10.23 1.41 -0.79
CA TRP A 103 11.67 1.54 -0.65
C TRP A 103 12.10 1.60 0.83
N GLU A 104 11.46 2.47 1.62
CA GLU A 104 11.78 2.61 3.04
C GLU A 104 11.47 1.34 3.84
N ALA A 105 10.35 0.68 3.55
CA ALA A 105 9.98 -0.55 4.22
C ALA A 105 10.96 -1.69 3.90
N LEU A 106 11.36 -1.85 2.63
CA LEU A 106 12.34 -2.86 2.23
C LEU A 106 13.72 -2.61 2.85
N ARG A 107 14.17 -1.34 2.95
CA ARG A 107 15.41 -1.00 3.67
C ARG A 107 15.33 -1.35 5.15
N ALA A 108 14.19 -1.11 5.78
CA ALA A 108 14.00 -1.48 7.18
C ALA A 108 14.00 -3.01 7.37
N LEU A 109 13.29 -3.77 6.53
CA LEU A 109 13.29 -5.25 6.58
C LEU A 109 14.63 -5.86 6.20
N HIS A 110 15.43 -5.21 5.35
CA HIS A 110 16.80 -5.63 5.12
C HIS A 110 17.61 -5.67 6.42
N LEU A 111 17.40 -4.73 7.34
CA LEU A 111 18.10 -4.67 8.62
C LEU A 111 17.51 -5.61 9.67
N ILE A 112 16.19 -5.63 9.84
CA ILE A 112 15.52 -6.29 10.98
C ILE A 112 14.48 -7.36 10.61
N GLY A 113 14.29 -7.63 9.31
CA GLY A 113 13.31 -8.60 8.85
C GLY A 113 13.63 -10.02 9.29
N GLN A 114 12.60 -10.84 9.42
CA GLN A 114 12.65 -12.26 9.75
C GLN A 114 11.98 -13.10 8.64
N PRO A 115 12.15 -14.43 8.62
CA PRO A 115 11.61 -15.29 7.55
C PRO A 115 10.12 -15.09 7.27
N GLU A 116 9.31 -14.75 8.27
CA GLU A 116 7.87 -14.49 8.09
C GLU A 116 7.56 -13.24 7.24
N ASP A 117 8.53 -12.34 7.04
CA ASP A 117 8.37 -11.12 6.25
C ASP A 117 8.64 -11.34 4.76
N ILE A 118 9.30 -12.44 4.38
CA ILE A 118 9.66 -12.77 2.99
C ILE A 118 8.46 -12.72 2.04
N PRO A 119 7.27 -13.30 2.36
CA PRO A 119 6.12 -13.23 1.46
C PRO A 119 5.64 -11.81 1.14
N ALA A 120 5.93 -10.83 2.00
CA ALA A 120 5.59 -9.42 1.74
C ALA A 120 6.63 -8.71 0.85
N ILE A 121 7.85 -9.25 0.75
CA ILE A 121 8.96 -8.70 -0.05
C ILE A 121 8.90 -9.22 -1.49
N GLN A 122 8.61 -10.52 -1.66
CA GLN A 122 8.63 -11.22 -2.95
C GLN A 122 7.86 -10.56 -4.11
N PRO A 123 6.68 -9.93 -3.91
CA PRO A 123 5.99 -9.24 -4.99
C PRO A 123 6.85 -8.14 -5.66
N TYR A 124 7.74 -7.51 -4.89
CA TYR A 124 8.61 -6.42 -5.36
C TYR A 124 9.89 -6.89 -6.03
N GLU A 125 10.19 -8.20 -6.02
CA GLU A 125 11.32 -8.76 -6.75
C GLU A 125 11.01 -8.98 -8.24
N ARG A 126 9.74 -8.89 -8.62
CA ARG A 126 9.29 -9.06 -10.01
C ARG A 126 9.49 -7.77 -10.79
N GLU A 127 9.71 -7.88 -12.09
CA GLU A 127 9.58 -6.73 -12.99
C GLU A 127 8.11 -6.30 -13.04
N LEU A 128 7.82 -5.19 -12.37
CA LEU A 128 6.51 -4.53 -12.39
C LEU A 128 6.66 -3.19 -13.14
N PRO A 129 5.75 -2.85 -14.08
CA PRO A 129 5.89 -1.65 -14.92
C PRO A 129 6.07 -0.33 -14.16
N ASP A 130 5.51 -0.26 -12.95
CA ASP A 130 5.50 0.93 -12.10
C ASP A 130 6.48 0.85 -10.91
N VAL A 131 7.31 -0.21 -10.83
CA VAL A 131 8.32 -0.38 -9.77
C VAL A 131 9.72 -0.14 -10.33
N PRO A 132 10.44 0.89 -9.87
CA PRO A 132 11.80 1.16 -10.32
C PRO A 132 12.79 0.06 -9.96
N GLU A 133 13.84 -0.07 -10.78
CA GLU A 133 14.94 -1.02 -10.60
C GLU A 133 15.48 -1.08 -9.16
N HIS A 134 15.80 0.08 -8.58
CA HIS A 134 16.38 0.14 -7.24
C HIS A 134 15.48 -0.51 -6.18
N VAL A 135 14.15 -0.37 -6.29
CA VAL A 135 13.21 -1.01 -5.36
C VAL A 135 13.29 -2.53 -5.48
N ARG A 136 13.41 -3.04 -6.71
CA ARG A 136 13.56 -4.48 -6.98
C ARG A 136 14.87 -5.01 -6.42
N GLU A 137 15.99 -4.35 -6.70
CA GLU A 137 17.30 -4.70 -6.15
C GLU A 137 17.28 -4.73 -4.62
N GLN A 138 16.60 -3.76 -4.00
CA GLN A 138 16.46 -3.68 -2.55
C GLN A 138 15.57 -4.79 -1.99
N ALA A 139 14.53 -5.22 -2.70
CA ALA A 139 13.69 -6.35 -2.31
C ALA A 139 14.54 -7.64 -2.26
N VAL A 140 15.28 -7.92 -3.33
CA VAL A 140 16.20 -9.07 -3.42
C VAL A 140 17.26 -9.04 -2.32
N ALA A 141 17.85 -7.86 -2.08
CA ALA A 141 18.83 -7.68 -1.01
C ALA A 141 18.23 -7.88 0.39
N ALA A 142 16.98 -7.46 0.61
CA ALA A 142 16.28 -7.67 1.87
C ALA A 142 15.99 -9.16 2.12
N GLU A 143 15.43 -9.86 1.13
CA GLU A 143 15.16 -11.31 1.24
C GLU A 143 16.46 -12.09 1.53
N ARG A 144 17.53 -11.81 0.78
CA ARG A 144 18.84 -12.45 0.99
C ARG A 144 19.34 -12.24 2.42
N ALA A 145 19.31 -11.00 2.91
CA ALA A 145 19.80 -10.68 4.25
C ALA A 145 18.97 -11.39 5.35
N ILE A 146 17.66 -11.51 5.17
CA ILE A 146 16.78 -12.28 6.07
C ILE A 146 17.19 -13.75 6.09
N ARG A 147 17.36 -14.36 4.91
CA ARG A 147 17.74 -15.76 4.78
C ARG A 147 19.10 -16.03 5.42
N ASP A 148 20.08 -15.17 5.19
CA ASP A 148 21.43 -15.32 5.74
C ASP A 148 21.47 -15.19 7.26
N ARG A 149 20.62 -14.35 7.87
CA ARG A 149 20.48 -14.26 9.35
C ARG A 149 19.78 -15.45 9.98
N SER A 150 18.96 -16.17 9.23
CA SER A 150 18.20 -17.33 9.70
C SER A 150 18.96 -18.66 9.59
N ARG A 151 20.19 -18.63 9.08
CA ARG A 151 21.08 -19.78 8.93
C ARG A 151 21.90 -20.05 10.18
#